data_AF-A0A0C3LDG8-F1
#
_entry.id   AF-A0A0C3LDG8-F1
#
_cell.length_a   1.000
_cell.length_b   1.000
_cell.length_c   1.000
_cell.angle_alpha   90.00
_cell.angle_beta   90.00
_cell.angle_gamma   90.00
#
_symmetry.space_group_name_H-M   'P 1'
#
loop_
_entity.id
_entity.type
_entity.pdbx_description
1 polymer ?
#
loop_
_entity_poly.entity_id
_entity_poly.type
_entity_poly.pdbx_seq_one_letter_code
_entity_poly.pdbx_strand_id
1 'polypeptide(L)'
;MAVGSSLRVTKPANVASSNPKISEAEAISLAETHLGAKETDRAALIYVVQVQNDKSWFEAFIDADSGKVLSCYPTWDGFKVFTDPADKSASPSGWHQDSAGSYNFTRGRRFRSNNVVAYKGDETETTAQSADGLVFDYAWDENAEPDTQQNLDAARTSAFYISNMYHDLMYKYGFTEEAFNFQDDNYGKRGEGGDAIEIYVQAPGSDNANFAVCCDGQPGHCNMYLWDFTTPKRDGDLSNDVITHEFTHGLTNRMTGGETGRYLSTTEAGGIVHAIGEIWATMLIEVYAALVRKYGFSADFCNPDQTEGNIVFLHLIVDALPLQPCYPTFVSARDAIILADQNRYQGASKC
;
A
#
# COMPACT_ATOMS: atom_id res chain seq x y z
N MET A 1 -8.99 19.55 -6.67
CA MET A 1 -10.32 19.84 -6.12
C MET A 1 -10.41 19.09 -4.79
N ALA A 2 -10.10 19.75 -3.67
CA ALA A 2 -10.11 19.14 -2.35
C ALA A 2 -11.50 19.34 -1.73
N VAL A 3 -12.23 18.25 -1.48
CA VAL A 3 -13.54 18.29 -0.83
C VAL A 3 -13.37 17.81 0.59
N GLY A 4 -13.12 18.75 1.50
CA GLY A 4 -13.19 18.49 2.94
C GLY A 4 -14.60 18.09 3.32
N SER A 5 -14.75 16.90 3.91
CA SER A 5 -16.03 16.39 4.37
C SER A 5 -16.05 16.41 5.90
N SER A 6 -16.72 17.41 6.45
CA SER A 6 -17.13 17.39 7.86
C SER A 6 -18.19 16.31 8.06
N LEU A 7 -17.93 15.31 8.91
CA LEU A 7 -18.90 14.30 9.31
C LEU A 7 -18.86 14.08 10.82
N ARG A 8 -19.99 14.34 11.48
CA ARG A 8 -20.22 14.13 12.91
C ARG A 8 -20.43 12.64 13.19
N VAL A 9 -19.52 12.01 13.92
CA VAL A 9 -19.79 10.82 14.75
C VAL A 9 -18.98 10.95 16.05
N THR A 10 -19.68 10.93 17.19
CA THR A 10 -19.20 11.15 18.58
C THR A 10 -18.49 12.48 18.85
N LYS A 11 -18.92 13.22 19.88
CA LYS A 11 -18.38 14.53 20.25
C LYS A 11 -16.91 14.35 20.68
N PRO A 12 -15.90 14.78 19.89
CA PRO A 12 -14.52 14.74 20.33
C PRO A 12 -14.39 15.61 21.58
N ALA A 13 -13.57 15.19 22.56
CA ALA A 13 -13.41 15.94 23.81
C ALA A 13 -13.01 17.40 23.55
N ASN A 14 -12.35 17.69 22.42
CA ASN A 14 -12.21 19.00 21.82
C ASN A 14 -12.05 18.90 20.29
N VAL A 15 -12.91 19.57 19.53
CA VAL A 15 -12.74 19.77 18.06
C VAL A 15 -12.05 21.11 17.84
N ALA A 16 -11.02 21.15 17.00
CA ALA A 16 -10.40 22.41 16.58
C ALA A 16 -11.41 23.31 15.84
N SER A 17 -11.22 24.63 15.92
CA SER A 17 -12.05 25.60 15.20
C SER A 17 -12.01 25.35 13.69
N SER A 18 -13.15 25.49 13.00
CA SER A 18 -13.20 25.47 11.52
C SER A 18 -12.56 26.71 10.88
N ASN A 19 -12.30 27.74 11.69
CA ASN A 19 -11.54 28.91 11.29
C ASN A 19 -10.11 28.78 11.81
N PRO A 20 -9.09 28.69 10.94
CA PRO A 20 -7.69 28.68 11.33
C PRO A 20 -7.35 29.89 12.20
N LYS A 21 -6.57 29.69 13.26
CA LYS A 21 -6.09 30.78 14.13
C LYS A 21 -4.75 31.35 13.69
N ILE A 22 -4.00 30.60 12.89
CA ILE A 22 -2.75 31.03 12.27
C ILE A 22 -2.92 31.17 10.76
N SER A 23 -2.14 32.04 10.16
CA SER A 23 -2.05 32.19 8.71
C SER A 23 -1.19 31.08 8.07
N GLU A 24 -1.36 30.85 6.78
CA GLU A 24 -0.53 29.91 6.00
C GLU A 24 0.97 30.27 6.06
N ALA A 25 1.29 31.57 6.01
CA ALA A 25 2.67 32.04 6.11
C ALA A 25 3.30 31.74 7.49
N GLU A 26 2.53 31.89 8.56
CA GLU A 26 2.97 31.51 9.92
C GLU A 26 3.14 29.98 10.04
N ALA A 27 2.26 29.20 9.40
CA ALA A 27 2.37 27.74 9.37
C ALA A 27 3.69 27.29 8.70
N ILE A 28 4.02 27.83 7.52
CA ILE A 28 5.27 27.51 6.81
C ILE A 28 6.49 27.79 7.69
N SER A 29 6.56 28.97 8.31
CA SER A 29 7.68 29.35 9.18
C SER A 29 7.84 28.43 10.40
N LEU A 30 6.73 27.94 10.97
CA LEU A 30 6.73 27.01 12.09
C LEU A 30 7.24 25.62 11.67
N ALA A 31 6.85 25.11 10.49
CA ALA A 31 7.34 23.84 9.98
C ALA A 31 8.86 23.84 9.75
N GLU A 32 9.40 24.90 9.16
CA GLU A 32 10.85 25.06 8.93
C GLU A 32 11.67 24.99 10.23
N THR A 33 11.07 25.36 11.38
CA THR A 33 11.75 25.44 12.67
C THR A 33 11.76 24.12 13.47
N HIS A 34 10.88 23.15 13.15
CA HIS A 34 10.46 22.10 14.11
C HIS A 34 10.75 20.64 13.71
N LEU A 35 11.79 20.35 12.92
CA LEU A 35 12.15 19.02 12.37
C LEU A 35 12.52 17.92 13.42
N GLY A 36 11.58 17.55 14.30
CA GLY A 36 11.72 16.48 15.31
C GLY A 36 10.47 16.28 16.17
N ALA A 37 9.30 16.06 15.56
CA ALA A 37 7.99 16.16 16.21
C ALA A 37 7.50 14.89 16.97
N LYS A 38 6.64 15.12 17.99
CA LYS A 38 5.91 14.13 18.81
C LYS A 38 4.39 14.20 18.58
N GLU A 39 3.78 13.04 18.38
CA GLU A 39 2.34 12.77 18.15
C GLU A 39 1.42 13.26 19.29
N THR A 40 0.19 13.69 18.99
CA THR A 40 -0.83 14.10 19.98
C THR A 40 -2.27 13.73 19.59
N ASP A 41 -3.09 13.38 20.60
CA ASP A 41 -4.44 12.81 20.51
C ASP A 41 -5.58 13.81 20.20
N ARG A 42 -5.60 14.45 19.02
CA ARG A 42 -6.72 15.34 18.61
C ARG A 42 -6.99 15.28 17.10
N ALA A 43 -8.26 15.25 16.71
CA ALA A 43 -8.66 15.64 15.36
C ALA A 43 -8.51 17.17 15.23
N ALA A 44 -7.52 17.60 14.44
CA ALA A 44 -7.20 19.00 14.21
C ALA A 44 -7.52 19.39 12.76
N LEU A 45 -7.94 20.64 12.55
CA LEU A 45 -7.83 21.25 11.22
C LEU A 45 -6.34 21.39 10.93
N ILE A 46 -5.86 20.87 9.81
CA ILE A 46 -4.43 20.82 9.50
C ILE A 46 -4.09 21.65 8.25
N TYR A 47 -2.96 22.33 8.31
CA TYR A 47 -2.23 22.77 7.11
C TYR A 47 -1.24 21.68 6.73
N VAL A 48 -1.28 21.27 5.47
CA VAL A 48 -0.26 20.41 4.86
C VAL A 48 0.67 21.31 4.06
N VAL A 49 1.92 21.42 4.48
CA VAL A 49 2.91 22.27 3.81
C VAL A 49 4.12 21.44 3.41
N GLN A 50 4.63 21.68 2.20
CA GLN A 50 5.87 21.08 1.73
C GLN A 50 7.02 22.06 1.99
N VAL A 51 8.02 21.62 2.76
CA VAL A 51 9.20 22.41 3.12
C VAL A 51 10.46 21.64 2.71
N GLN A 52 11.49 22.35 2.24
CA GLN A 52 12.74 21.75 1.79
C GLN A 52 13.88 22.17 2.72
N ASN A 53 14.70 21.22 3.18
CA ASN A 53 16.01 21.55 3.76
C ASN A 53 17.11 21.37 2.71
N ASP A 54 18.38 21.53 3.09
CA ASP A 54 19.53 21.41 2.18
C ASP A 54 19.64 20.04 1.44
N LYS A 55 18.87 19.02 1.83
CA LYS A 55 18.99 17.64 1.33
C LYS A 55 17.68 16.97 0.90
N SER A 56 16.54 17.35 1.48
CA SER A 56 15.28 16.61 1.32
C SER A 56 14.07 17.52 1.41
N TRP A 57 13.02 17.15 0.68
CA TRP A 57 11.68 17.70 0.85
C TRP A 57 10.96 16.98 1.97
N PHE A 58 10.15 17.70 2.71
CA PHE A 58 9.33 17.21 3.80
C PHE A 58 7.91 17.70 3.65
N GLU A 59 6.95 16.84 3.99
CA GLU A 59 5.56 17.23 4.15
C GLU A 59 5.25 17.31 5.64
N ALA A 60 4.95 18.52 6.10
CA ALA A 60 4.65 18.83 7.48
C ALA A 60 3.16 19.06 7.65
N PHE A 61 2.59 18.40 8.65
CA PHE A 61 1.19 18.50 9.05
C PHE A 61 1.12 19.38 10.29
N ILE A 62 0.56 20.58 10.15
CA ILE A 62 0.54 21.59 11.19
C ILE A 62 -0.89 21.79 11.67
N ASP A 63 -1.10 21.71 12.98
CA ASP A 63 -2.38 22.08 13.59
C ASP A 63 -2.68 23.55 13.31
N ALA A 64 -3.76 23.81 12.55
CA ALA A 64 -4.19 25.15 12.17
C ALA A 64 -4.73 26.00 13.34
N ASP A 65 -4.99 25.38 14.50
CA ASP A 65 -5.40 26.08 15.72
C ASP A 65 -4.20 26.44 16.61
N SER A 66 -3.25 25.51 16.79
CA SER A 66 -2.13 25.67 17.72
C SER A 66 -0.81 26.04 17.06
N GLY A 67 -0.68 25.89 15.75
CA GLY A 67 0.57 26.02 15.00
C GLY A 67 1.59 24.92 15.31
N LYS A 68 1.21 23.89 16.07
CA LYS A 68 2.10 22.78 16.39
C LYS A 68 2.27 21.88 15.17
N VAL A 69 3.51 21.55 14.81
CA VAL A 69 3.81 20.46 13.87
C VAL A 69 3.40 19.14 14.54
N LEU A 70 2.38 18.50 13.97
CA LEU A 70 1.85 17.22 14.44
C LEU A 70 2.67 16.05 13.91
N SER A 71 3.06 16.12 12.64
CA SER A 71 3.95 15.16 11.99
C SER A 71 4.71 15.84 10.85
N CYS A 72 5.86 15.26 10.50
CA CYS A 72 6.71 15.74 9.41
C CYS A 72 7.46 14.54 8.84
N TYR A 73 7.23 14.25 7.56
CA TYR A 73 7.82 13.10 6.88
C TYR A 73 8.63 13.56 5.68
N PRO A 74 9.80 12.97 5.40
CA PRO A 74 10.46 13.21 4.13
C PRO A 74 9.53 12.74 3.01
N THR A 75 9.30 13.60 2.01
CA THR A 75 8.44 13.24 0.87
C THR A 75 9.11 12.25 -0.07
N TRP A 76 10.45 12.24 -0.08
CA TRP A 76 11.28 11.30 -0.86
C TRP A 76 12.73 11.32 -0.34
N ASP A 77 13.33 10.13 -0.15
CA ASP A 77 14.73 9.94 0.30
C ASP A 77 15.61 9.28 -0.79
N GLY A 78 15.18 9.35 -2.05
CA GLY A 78 15.88 8.74 -3.17
C GLY A 78 15.63 7.25 -3.34
N PHE A 79 16.20 6.69 -4.42
CA PHE A 79 16.22 5.25 -4.66
C PHE A 79 17.32 4.57 -3.85
N LYS A 80 17.06 3.33 -3.46
CA LYS A 80 18.01 2.46 -2.75
C LYS A 80 18.08 1.12 -3.46
N VAL A 81 19.30 0.60 -3.61
CA VAL A 81 19.54 -0.75 -4.13
C VAL A 81 19.47 -1.74 -2.98
N PHE A 82 18.65 -2.75 -3.12
CA PHE A 82 18.54 -3.86 -2.17
C PHE A 82 19.20 -5.11 -2.75
N THR A 83 19.88 -5.88 -1.91
CA THR A 83 20.48 -7.17 -2.27
C THR A 83 19.64 -8.27 -1.65
N ASP A 84 19.21 -9.23 -2.48
CA ASP A 84 18.40 -10.39 -2.08
C ASP A 84 17.21 -10.05 -1.14
N PRO A 85 16.32 -9.12 -1.54
CA PRO A 85 15.23 -8.64 -0.67
C PRO A 85 14.12 -9.69 -0.41
N ALA A 86 14.09 -10.79 -1.17
CA ALA A 86 13.04 -11.80 -1.09
C ALA A 86 13.04 -12.52 0.26
N ASP A 87 11.87 -12.57 0.90
CA ASP A 87 11.70 -13.36 2.10
C ASP A 87 11.49 -14.83 1.73
N LYS A 88 12.44 -15.69 2.08
CA LYS A 88 12.40 -17.11 1.72
C LYS A 88 11.29 -17.92 2.39
N SER A 89 10.64 -17.40 3.43
CA SER A 89 9.48 -18.05 4.05
C SER A 89 8.20 -17.86 3.22
N ALA A 90 8.05 -16.72 2.56
CA ALA A 90 6.92 -16.41 1.69
C ALA A 90 7.21 -16.70 0.21
N SER A 91 8.46 -16.48 -0.21
CA SER A 91 8.96 -16.71 -1.56
C SER A 91 10.12 -17.72 -1.55
N PRO A 92 9.87 -19.03 -1.37
CA PRO A 92 10.92 -20.05 -1.29
C PRO A 92 11.88 -20.02 -2.49
N SER A 93 11.34 -19.82 -3.69
CA SER A 93 12.09 -19.76 -4.95
C SER A 93 12.77 -18.39 -5.18
N GLY A 94 12.53 -17.41 -4.31
CA GLY A 94 12.88 -16.00 -4.52
C GLY A 94 12.00 -15.34 -5.60
N TRP A 95 12.37 -14.13 -6.01
CA TRP A 95 11.55 -13.34 -6.94
C TRP A 95 12.00 -13.44 -8.40
N HIS A 96 12.78 -14.45 -8.77
CA HIS A 96 13.24 -14.63 -10.15
C HIS A 96 13.10 -16.09 -10.59
N GLN A 97 12.06 -16.79 -10.11
CA GLN A 97 11.69 -18.16 -10.49
C GLN A 97 10.15 -18.32 -10.42
N ASP A 98 9.55 -19.07 -11.34
CA ASP A 98 8.12 -19.45 -11.37
C ASP A 98 7.94 -20.99 -11.52
N SER A 99 6.70 -21.47 -11.65
CA SER A 99 6.38 -22.92 -11.75
C SER A 99 7.01 -23.59 -12.98
N ALA A 100 7.37 -22.82 -14.01
CA ALA A 100 8.06 -23.32 -15.21
C ALA A 100 9.56 -23.59 -14.96
N GLY A 101 10.05 -23.32 -13.74
CA GLY A 101 11.40 -23.65 -13.26
C GLY A 101 12.37 -22.46 -13.29
N SER A 102 13.62 -22.71 -12.84
CA SER A 102 14.69 -21.71 -12.93
C SER A 102 14.93 -21.36 -14.38
N TYR A 103 14.62 -20.12 -14.72
CA TYR A 103 14.54 -19.70 -16.08
C TYR A 103 15.92 -19.70 -16.78
N ASN A 104 15.99 -20.33 -17.95
CA ASN A 104 17.14 -20.19 -18.85
C ASN A 104 17.32 -18.73 -19.32
N PHE A 105 18.54 -18.42 -19.80
CA PHE A 105 19.13 -17.14 -20.25
C PHE A 105 18.14 -16.06 -20.80
N THR A 106 17.01 -16.42 -21.41
CA THR A 106 16.05 -15.49 -22.03
C THR A 106 14.85 -15.13 -21.14
N ARG A 107 14.40 -16.01 -20.23
CA ARG A 107 13.15 -15.87 -19.46
C ARG A 107 13.39 -15.41 -18.01
N GLY A 108 14.61 -15.62 -17.48
CA GLY A 108 14.96 -15.46 -16.06
C GLY A 108 15.60 -14.19 -15.62
N ARG A 109 15.84 -13.35 -16.59
CA ARG A 109 16.46 -12.05 -16.40
C ARG A 109 15.44 -10.95 -16.62
N ARG A 110 14.19 -11.30 -16.40
CA ARG A 110 12.99 -10.51 -16.65
C ARG A 110 12.21 -10.38 -15.36
N PHE A 111 11.44 -9.29 -15.21
CA PHE A 111 10.56 -9.07 -14.05
C PHE A 111 9.37 -10.04 -14.05
N ARG A 112 9.67 -11.31 -13.74
CA ARG A 112 8.72 -12.41 -13.60
C ARG A 112 9.13 -13.27 -12.40
N SER A 113 8.25 -13.41 -11.43
CA SER A 113 8.39 -14.26 -10.25
C SER A 113 7.20 -15.19 -10.12
N ASN A 114 7.25 -16.04 -9.11
CA ASN A 114 6.11 -16.82 -8.64
C ASN A 114 4.93 -15.94 -8.21
N ASN A 115 5.15 -14.67 -7.83
CA ASN A 115 4.12 -13.85 -7.21
C ASN A 115 3.59 -12.79 -8.18
N VAL A 116 4.48 -12.26 -9.03
CA VAL A 116 4.22 -11.07 -9.86
C VAL A 116 4.95 -11.15 -11.19
N VAL A 117 4.31 -10.63 -12.24
CA VAL A 117 4.91 -10.37 -13.54
C VAL A 117 4.71 -8.89 -13.89
N ALA A 118 5.79 -8.17 -14.19
CA ALA A 118 5.73 -6.74 -14.54
C ALA A 118 5.98 -6.50 -16.04
N TYR A 119 5.01 -5.89 -16.72
CA TYR A 119 5.02 -5.59 -18.15
C TYR A 119 5.10 -4.07 -18.45
N LYS A 120 5.45 -3.65 -19.69
CA LYS A 120 5.07 -2.29 -20.19
C LYS A 120 3.71 -2.43 -20.78
N GLY A 121 2.79 -1.52 -20.50
CA GLY A 121 1.61 -1.34 -21.36
C GLY A 121 0.78 -2.61 -21.45
N ASP A 122 1.11 -3.47 -22.42
CA ASP A 122 0.54 -4.79 -22.67
C ASP A 122 1.45 -5.96 -22.21
N GLU A 123 0.92 -7.19 -22.21
CA GLU A 123 1.56 -8.44 -21.74
C GLU A 123 2.82 -8.93 -22.51
N THR A 124 3.38 -8.11 -23.41
CA THR A 124 4.37 -8.60 -24.39
C THR A 124 5.82 -8.36 -23.99
N GLU A 125 6.10 -7.43 -23.08
CA GLU A 125 7.47 -7.01 -22.75
C GLU A 125 7.75 -6.84 -21.25
N THR A 126 8.82 -7.47 -20.80
CA THR A 126 9.38 -7.40 -19.44
C THR A 126 10.81 -6.87 -19.50
N THR A 127 11.27 -6.08 -18.52
CA THR A 127 12.63 -5.50 -18.51
C THR A 127 13.73 -6.54 -18.30
N ALA A 128 14.83 -6.43 -19.06
CA ALA A 128 16.01 -7.28 -18.92
C ALA A 128 17.02 -6.67 -17.93
N GLN A 129 17.64 -7.49 -17.06
CA GLN A 129 18.68 -7.07 -16.08
C GLN A 129 19.68 -6.01 -16.65
N SER A 130 20.11 -5.05 -15.82
CA SER A 130 21.07 -4.02 -16.21
C SER A 130 22.52 -4.53 -16.23
N ALA A 131 22.82 -5.57 -15.45
CA ALA A 131 24.10 -6.30 -15.49
C ALA A 131 23.91 -7.78 -15.15
N ASP A 132 24.92 -8.60 -15.48
CA ASP A 132 24.91 -10.03 -15.14
C ASP A 132 24.85 -10.28 -13.63
N GLY A 133 24.10 -11.33 -13.26
CA GLY A 133 23.91 -11.71 -11.85
C GLY A 133 22.62 -11.18 -11.24
N LEU A 134 21.56 -10.96 -12.04
CA LEU A 134 20.27 -10.45 -11.58
C LEU A 134 20.37 -9.05 -10.97
N VAL A 135 21.15 -8.19 -11.62
CA VAL A 135 21.29 -6.78 -11.21
C VAL A 135 20.23 -5.95 -11.94
N PHE A 136 19.39 -5.26 -11.18
CA PHE A 136 18.34 -4.38 -11.67
C PHE A 136 18.55 -2.98 -11.07
N ASP A 137 19.64 -2.34 -11.48
CA ASP A 137 20.00 -0.99 -11.07
C ASP A 137 19.96 -0.11 -12.33
N TYR A 138 18.93 0.73 -12.43
CA TYR A 138 18.71 1.65 -13.54
C TYR A 138 18.71 3.07 -13.00
N ALA A 139 19.47 3.93 -13.67
CA ALA A 139 19.44 5.35 -13.37
C ALA A 139 18.03 5.91 -13.64
N TRP A 140 17.60 6.87 -12.84
CA TRP A 140 16.34 7.61 -13.04
C TRP A 140 16.66 9.09 -13.24
N ASP A 141 15.98 9.73 -14.19
CA ASP A 141 16.09 11.16 -14.48
C ASP A 141 14.76 11.85 -14.23
N GLU A 142 14.69 12.62 -13.13
CA GLU A 142 13.51 13.38 -12.72
C GLU A 142 13.10 14.47 -13.71
N ASN A 143 14.00 14.89 -14.60
CA ASN A 143 13.76 15.96 -15.56
C ASN A 143 13.32 15.44 -16.93
N ALA A 144 13.36 14.11 -17.13
CA ALA A 144 12.93 13.45 -18.35
C ALA A 144 11.48 12.96 -18.24
N GLU A 145 10.80 12.80 -19.38
CA GLU A 145 9.49 12.16 -19.39
C GLU A 145 9.57 10.70 -18.87
N PRO A 146 8.54 10.22 -18.14
CA PRO A 146 8.52 8.86 -17.61
C PRO A 146 8.65 7.75 -18.66
N ASP A 147 8.17 7.99 -19.88
CA ASP A 147 8.13 6.98 -20.95
C ASP A 147 9.46 6.77 -21.68
N THR A 148 10.49 7.52 -21.31
CA THR A 148 11.88 7.25 -21.74
C THR A 148 12.31 5.86 -21.27
N GLN A 149 13.13 5.17 -22.08
CA GLN A 149 13.54 3.80 -21.76
C GLN A 149 14.22 3.69 -20.38
N GLN A 150 15.02 4.69 -20.03
CA GLN A 150 15.70 4.77 -18.74
C GLN A 150 14.69 4.84 -17.56
N ASN A 151 13.76 5.79 -17.59
CA ASN A 151 12.79 5.97 -16.51
C ASN A 151 11.79 4.80 -16.44
N LEU A 152 11.43 4.24 -17.59
CA LEU A 152 10.59 3.05 -17.67
C LEU A 152 11.23 1.84 -16.97
N ASP A 153 12.52 1.57 -17.19
CA ASP A 153 13.16 0.43 -16.55
C ASP A 153 13.29 0.63 -15.03
N ALA A 154 13.52 1.88 -14.58
CA ALA A 154 13.44 2.23 -13.16
C ALA A 154 12.03 2.02 -12.59
N ALA A 155 10.99 2.48 -13.29
CA ALA A 155 9.59 2.31 -12.91
C ALA A 155 9.20 0.83 -12.79
N ARG A 156 9.55 0.00 -13.78
CA ARG A 156 9.30 -1.44 -13.72
C ARG A 156 10.05 -2.15 -12.60
N THR A 157 11.28 -1.72 -12.32
CA THR A 157 12.05 -2.24 -11.19
C THR A 157 11.36 -1.94 -9.86
N SER A 158 10.95 -0.69 -9.68
CA SER A 158 10.21 -0.22 -8.51
C SER A 158 8.91 -0.99 -8.34
N ALA A 159 8.08 -1.05 -9.39
CA ALA A 159 6.81 -1.74 -9.36
C ALA A 159 6.97 -3.23 -9.02
N PHE A 160 7.92 -3.92 -9.65
CA PHE A 160 8.21 -5.32 -9.37
C PHE A 160 8.67 -5.55 -7.91
N TYR A 161 9.55 -4.68 -7.40
CA TYR A 161 10.03 -4.75 -6.02
C TYR A 161 8.89 -4.55 -5.01
N ILE A 162 8.12 -3.47 -5.15
CA ILE A 162 7.02 -3.13 -4.23
C ILE A 162 5.97 -4.23 -4.23
N SER A 163 5.64 -4.75 -5.41
CA SER A 163 4.64 -5.81 -5.58
C SER A 163 5.05 -7.10 -4.88
N ASN A 164 6.31 -7.53 -5.03
CA ASN A 164 6.80 -8.73 -4.35
C ASN A 164 7.00 -8.51 -2.83
N MET A 165 7.43 -7.31 -2.40
CA MET A 165 7.47 -6.96 -0.98
C MET A 165 6.08 -7.02 -0.34
N TYR A 166 5.05 -6.52 -1.03
CA TYR A 166 3.67 -6.59 -0.56
C TYR A 166 3.21 -8.04 -0.42
N HIS A 167 3.49 -8.88 -1.42
CA HIS A 167 3.24 -10.33 -1.34
C HIS A 167 3.89 -10.93 -0.09
N ASP A 168 5.21 -10.78 0.07
CA ASP A 168 5.95 -11.42 1.16
C ASP A 168 5.51 -10.91 2.54
N LEU A 169 5.16 -9.63 2.63
CA LEU A 169 4.62 -9.04 3.84
C LEU A 169 3.24 -9.63 4.17
N MET A 170 2.28 -9.56 3.25
CA MET A 170 0.91 -10.04 3.51
C MET A 170 0.85 -11.55 3.72
N TYR A 171 1.76 -12.30 3.09
CA TYR A 171 1.94 -13.73 3.35
C TYR A 171 2.15 -14.02 4.84
N LYS A 172 3.06 -13.25 5.48
CA LYS A 172 3.37 -13.36 6.90
C LYS A 172 2.21 -12.99 7.83
N TYR A 173 1.30 -12.14 7.36
CA TYR A 173 0.08 -11.76 8.08
C TYR A 173 -1.11 -12.68 7.77
N GLY A 174 -0.94 -13.70 6.93
CA GLY A 174 -1.94 -14.75 6.72
C GLY A 174 -2.54 -14.82 5.31
N PHE A 175 -2.16 -13.93 4.39
CA PHE A 175 -2.56 -14.02 2.98
C PHE A 175 -1.68 -15.04 2.24
N THR A 176 -1.92 -16.31 2.57
CA THR A 176 -1.21 -17.49 2.08
C THR A 176 -1.99 -18.20 0.97
N GLU A 177 -1.44 -19.29 0.43
CA GLU A 177 -2.08 -20.08 -0.61
C GLU A 177 -3.45 -20.63 -0.17
N GLU A 178 -3.58 -21.07 1.09
CA GLU A 178 -4.87 -21.51 1.64
C GLU A 178 -5.88 -20.34 1.80
N ALA A 179 -5.38 -19.11 1.87
CA ALA A 179 -6.18 -17.90 1.89
C ALA A 179 -6.33 -17.26 0.49
N PHE A 180 -6.07 -18.02 -0.58
CA PHE A 180 -6.29 -17.63 -1.97
C PHE A 180 -5.41 -16.45 -2.40
N ASN A 181 -4.14 -16.46 -1.99
CA ASN A 181 -3.17 -15.47 -2.45
C ASN A 181 -2.85 -15.62 -3.94
N PHE A 182 -2.03 -14.71 -4.46
CA PHE A 182 -1.66 -14.70 -5.87
C PHE A 182 -0.27 -15.32 -6.05
N GLN A 183 -0.23 -16.54 -6.56
CA GLN A 183 0.99 -17.29 -6.82
C GLN A 183 0.85 -18.19 -8.07
N ASP A 184 1.89 -18.24 -8.90
CA ASP A 184 1.97 -19.16 -10.03
C ASP A 184 2.07 -20.63 -9.56
N ASP A 185 2.92 -20.92 -8.58
CA ASP A 185 3.00 -22.20 -7.88
C ASP A 185 2.60 -22.05 -6.40
N ASN A 186 1.67 -22.91 -5.96
CA ASN A 186 1.25 -23.03 -4.56
C ASN A 186 2.07 -24.05 -3.76
N TYR A 187 3.11 -24.64 -4.37
CA TYR A 187 4.02 -25.59 -3.73
C TYR A 187 3.30 -26.81 -3.12
N GLY A 188 2.21 -27.24 -3.76
CA GLY A 188 1.36 -28.33 -3.29
C GLY A 188 0.51 -28.01 -2.06
N LYS A 189 0.40 -26.73 -1.66
CA LYS A 189 -0.57 -26.26 -0.67
C LYS A 189 -1.95 -26.10 -1.31
N ARG A 190 -2.95 -25.80 -0.47
CA ARG A 190 -4.33 -25.55 -0.91
C ARG A 190 -4.42 -24.25 -1.74
N GLY A 191 -5.53 -24.06 -2.44
CA GLY A 191 -5.73 -22.96 -3.39
C GLY A 191 -5.35 -23.39 -4.80
N GLU A 192 -5.78 -22.61 -5.78
CA GLU A 192 -5.48 -22.80 -7.20
C GLU A 192 -4.36 -21.83 -7.60
N GLY A 193 -3.23 -22.37 -8.05
CA GLY A 193 -2.11 -21.56 -8.55
C GLY A 193 -2.32 -21.09 -9.99
N GLY A 194 -1.26 -20.59 -10.61
CA GLY A 194 -1.29 -20.02 -11.96
C GLY A 194 -1.88 -18.62 -12.00
N ASP A 195 -1.85 -17.92 -10.87
CA ASP A 195 -2.54 -16.65 -10.67
C ASP A 195 -1.66 -15.53 -10.11
N ALA A 196 -0.35 -15.60 -10.35
CA ALA A 196 0.55 -14.49 -10.11
C ALA A 196 -0.01 -13.18 -10.66
N ILE A 197 0.19 -12.08 -9.93
CA ILE A 197 -0.32 -10.77 -10.32
C ILE A 197 0.40 -10.30 -11.58
N GLU A 198 -0.36 -9.83 -12.57
CA GLU A 198 0.16 -9.14 -13.74
C GLU A 198 0.05 -7.63 -13.53
N ILE A 199 1.19 -6.96 -13.33
CA ILE A 199 1.25 -5.50 -13.21
C ILE A 199 1.72 -4.88 -14.53
N TYR A 200 0.93 -3.93 -15.03
CA TYR A 200 1.15 -3.22 -16.28
C TYR A 200 1.65 -1.81 -15.96
N VAL A 201 2.96 -1.63 -16.10
CA VAL A 201 3.66 -0.37 -15.85
C VAL A 201 3.41 0.57 -17.01
N GLN A 202 3.08 1.82 -16.70
CA GLN A 202 2.73 2.85 -17.68
C GLN A 202 1.67 2.36 -18.69
N ALA A 203 0.63 1.68 -18.18
CA ALA A 203 -0.48 1.16 -18.96
C ALA A 203 -1.25 2.29 -19.68
N PRO A 204 -1.99 1.98 -20.76
CA PRO A 204 -2.86 2.95 -21.39
C PRO A 204 -3.90 3.51 -20.40
N GLY A 205 -3.83 4.81 -20.14
CA GLY A 205 -4.63 5.50 -19.14
C GLY A 205 -3.86 6.71 -18.60
N SER A 206 -4.52 7.53 -17.78
CA SER A 206 -3.86 8.59 -17.03
C SER A 206 -4.55 8.85 -15.69
N ASP A 207 -3.81 9.45 -14.76
CA ASP A 207 -4.30 10.04 -13.52
C ASP A 207 -5.12 9.09 -12.63
N ASN A 208 -4.75 7.81 -12.65
CA ASN A 208 -5.42 6.76 -11.89
C ASN A 208 -4.55 5.50 -11.81
N ALA A 209 -5.10 4.46 -11.20
CA ALA A 209 -4.68 3.07 -11.35
C ALA A 209 -5.92 2.18 -11.21
N ASN A 210 -5.78 0.86 -11.40
CA ASN A 210 -6.83 -0.09 -11.02
C ASN A 210 -6.28 -1.50 -10.87
N PHE A 211 -6.97 -2.29 -10.05
CA PHE A 211 -6.76 -3.72 -9.90
C PHE A 211 -8.03 -4.51 -10.23
N ALA A 212 -7.96 -5.36 -11.25
CA ALA A 212 -9.01 -6.34 -11.53
C ALA A 212 -8.73 -7.63 -10.76
N VAL A 213 -9.66 -8.01 -9.90
CA VAL A 213 -9.60 -9.25 -9.12
C VAL A 213 -10.46 -10.33 -9.80
N CYS A 214 -9.83 -11.40 -10.24
CA CYS A 214 -10.50 -12.62 -10.64
C CYS A 214 -10.60 -13.61 -9.46
N CYS A 215 -11.33 -14.70 -9.65
CA CYS A 215 -11.35 -15.81 -8.70
C CYS A 215 -9.95 -16.44 -8.55
N ASP A 216 -9.76 -17.20 -7.48
CA ASP A 216 -8.56 -18.01 -7.26
C ASP A 216 -8.21 -18.86 -8.50
N GLY A 217 -6.91 -18.97 -8.81
CA GLY A 217 -6.42 -19.63 -10.03
C GLY A 217 -6.52 -18.80 -11.31
N GLN A 218 -6.91 -17.52 -11.21
CA GLN A 218 -6.83 -16.56 -12.31
C GLN A 218 -6.03 -15.31 -11.91
N PRO A 219 -5.06 -14.87 -12.73
CA PRO A 219 -4.26 -13.69 -12.45
C PRO A 219 -5.09 -12.45 -12.07
N GLY A 220 -4.60 -11.72 -11.06
CA GLY A 220 -5.02 -10.35 -10.83
C GLY A 220 -4.32 -9.42 -11.82
N HIS A 221 -5.03 -8.43 -12.35
CA HIS A 221 -4.48 -7.49 -13.33
C HIS A 221 -4.41 -6.08 -12.73
N CYS A 222 -3.20 -5.56 -12.52
CA CYS A 222 -2.96 -4.23 -11.95
C CYS A 222 -2.48 -3.27 -13.04
N ASN A 223 -3.29 -2.29 -13.41
CA ASN A 223 -2.91 -1.25 -14.37
C ASN A 223 -2.44 0.00 -13.63
N MET A 224 -1.20 0.41 -13.89
CA MET A 224 -0.62 1.62 -13.34
C MET A 224 -0.50 2.69 -14.42
N TYR A 225 -0.86 3.93 -14.12
CA TYR A 225 -0.87 5.01 -15.12
C TYR A 225 0.07 6.16 -14.78
N LEU A 226 0.39 6.91 -15.83
CA LEU A 226 1.07 8.20 -15.72
C LEU A 226 0.09 9.29 -15.28
N TRP A 227 0.60 10.26 -14.54
CA TRP A 227 -0.15 11.42 -14.06
C TRP A 227 0.29 12.68 -14.82
N ASP A 228 -0.64 13.38 -15.45
CA ASP A 228 -0.37 14.48 -16.38
C ASP A 228 -0.56 15.89 -15.78
N PHE A 229 -0.71 15.97 -14.46
CA PHE A 229 -0.81 17.23 -13.72
C PHE A 229 0.48 18.07 -13.67
N THR A 230 1.62 17.54 -14.12
CA THR A 230 2.92 18.22 -14.13
C THR A 230 3.65 18.03 -15.45
N THR A 231 4.73 18.80 -15.65
CA THR A 231 5.68 18.60 -16.76
C THR A 231 7.10 18.53 -16.19
N PRO A 232 7.84 17.41 -16.37
CA PRO A 232 7.39 16.15 -16.97
C PRO A 232 6.24 15.49 -16.18
N LYS A 233 5.56 14.51 -16.79
CA LYS A 233 4.52 13.73 -16.12
C LYS A 233 5.09 13.01 -14.89
N ARG A 234 4.25 12.66 -13.93
CA ARG A 234 4.63 11.79 -12.80
C ARG A 234 4.28 10.35 -13.08
N ASP A 235 5.13 9.45 -12.62
CA ASP A 235 4.95 8.02 -12.82
C ASP A 235 4.32 7.38 -11.57
N GLY A 236 3.11 6.84 -11.69
CA GLY A 236 2.44 6.14 -10.59
C GLY A 236 3.16 4.86 -10.17
N ASP A 237 3.97 4.28 -11.05
CA ASP A 237 4.75 3.05 -10.80
C ASP A 237 5.91 3.25 -9.80
N LEU A 238 6.25 4.51 -9.49
CA LEU A 238 7.23 4.88 -8.47
C LEU A 238 6.58 5.14 -7.10
N SER A 239 5.26 5.06 -7.01
CA SER A 239 4.49 5.38 -5.80
C SER A 239 4.12 4.11 -5.03
N ASN A 240 4.76 3.91 -3.87
CA ASN A 240 4.49 2.76 -2.99
C ASN A 240 3.02 2.70 -2.56
N ASP A 241 2.43 3.84 -2.21
CA ASP A 241 1.05 3.95 -1.75
C ASP A 241 0.03 3.55 -2.83
N VAL A 242 0.24 3.95 -4.08
CA VAL A 242 -0.65 3.58 -5.19
C VAL A 242 -0.60 2.06 -5.43
N ILE A 243 0.59 1.47 -5.58
CA ILE A 243 0.70 0.02 -5.81
C ILE A 243 0.13 -0.77 -4.64
N THR A 244 0.44 -0.37 -3.40
CA THR A 244 -0.09 -1.06 -2.22
C THR A 244 -1.60 -0.90 -2.07
N HIS A 245 -2.19 0.23 -2.48
CA HIS A 245 -3.64 0.43 -2.56
C HIS A 245 -4.27 -0.58 -3.53
N GLU A 246 -3.78 -0.63 -4.76
CA GLU A 246 -4.29 -1.52 -5.80
C GLU A 246 -4.17 -2.99 -5.39
N PHE A 247 -3.03 -3.39 -4.83
CA PHE A 247 -2.82 -4.76 -4.35
C PHE A 247 -3.73 -5.11 -3.16
N THR A 248 -4.11 -4.11 -2.36
CA THR A 248 -5.08 -4.28 -1.28
C THR A 248 -6.49 -4.54 -1.80
N HIS A 249 -6.86 -4.10 -3.01
CA HIS A 249 -8.08 -4.61 -3.66
C HIS A 249 -8.01 -6.12 -3.89
N GLY A 250 -6.87 -6.64 -4.36
CA GLY A 250 -6.62 -8.07 -4.50
C GLY A 250 -6.80 -8.84 -3.19
N LEU A 251 -6.05 -8.45 -2.16
CA LEU A 251 -6.11 -9.06 -0.83
C LEU A 251 -7.53 -9.05 -0.25
N THR A 252 -8.19 -7.89 -0.24
CA THR A 252 -9.51 -7.75 0.39
C THR A 252 -10.59 -8.53 -0.36
N ASN A 253 -10.57 -8.56 -1.70
CA ASN A 253 -11.55 -9.31 -2.48
C ASN A 253 -11.32 -10.84 -2.41
N ARG A 254 -10.08 -11.32 -2.42
CA ARG A 254 -9.78 -12.76 -2.30
C ARG A 254 -10.14 -13.31 -0.92
N MET A 255 -9.89 -12.54 0.15
CA MET A 255 -10.16 -13.01 1.52
C MET A 255 -11.61 -12.80 1.96
N THR A 256 -12.27 -11.72 1.51
CA THR A 256 -13.67 -11.44 1.91
C THR A 256 -14.60 -12.45 1.27
N GLY A 257 -15.25 -13.30 2.09
CA GLY A 257 -16.16 -14.33 1.60
C GLY A 257 -15.48 -15.46 0.81
N GLY A 258 -14.15 -15.48 0.74
CA GLY A 258 -13.33 -16.52 0.11
C GLY A 258 -13.09 -16.35 -1.41
N GLU A 259 -12.56 -17.41 -2.01
CA GLU A 259 -11.97 -17.57 -3.36
C GLU A 259 -12.59 -16.84 -4.57
N THR A 260 -13.83 -16.34 -4.48
CA THR A 260 -14.57 -15.81 -5.65
C THR A 260 -14.14 -14.41 -6.07
N GLY A 261 -13.58 -13.60 -5.17
CA GLY A 261 -13.14 -12.22 -5.48
C GLY A 261 -14.27 -11.19 -5.68
N ARG A 262 -15.53 -11.48 -5.31
CA ARG A 262 -16.71 -10.68 -5.73
C ARG A 262 -17.45 -9.96 -4.62
N TYR A 263 -17.07 -10.20 -3.37
CA TYR A 263 -17.92 -9.84 -2.23
C TYR A 263 -17.74 -8.41 -1.72
N LEU A 264 -16.90 -7.61 -2.38
CA LEU A 264 -16.78 -6.16 -2.18
C LEU A 264 -17.30 -5.36 -3.39
N SER A 265 -18.03 -6.00 -4.30
CA SER A 265 -18.63 -5.35 -5.46
C SER A 265 -20.13 -5.11 -5.25
N THR A 266 -20.48 -4.13 -4.41
CA THR A 266 -21.85 -3.58 -4.38
C THR A 266 -21.99 -2.50 -5.45
N THR A 267 -23.16 -2.44 -6.11
CA THR A 267 -23.40 -1.40 -7.12
C THR A 267 -23.51 -0.04 -6.45
N GLU A 268 -22.45 0.76 -6.54
CA GLU A 268 -22.39 2.15 -6.14
C GLU A 268 -21.88 3.00 -7.31
N ALA A 269 -22.19 4.29 -7.34
CA ALA A 269 -21.68 5.14 -8.41
C ALA A 269 -20.15 5.27 -8.31
N GLY A 270 -19.45 5.21 -9.45
CA GLY A 270 -17.99 5.34 -9.49
C GLY A 270 -17.51 6.60 -8.77
N GLY A 271 -16.56 6.45 -7.84
CA GLY A 271 -16.07 7.53 -6.98
C GLY A 271 -16.75 7.62 -5.60
N ILE A 272 -18.00 7.17 -5.45
CA ILE A 272 -18.65 7.09 -4.12
C ILE A 272 -17.95 6.06 -3.24
N VAL A 273 -17.51 4.94 -3.83
CA VAL A 273 -16.76 3.90 -3.10
C VAL A 273 -15.46 4.43 -2.50
N HIS A 274 -14.78 5.38 -3.17
CA HIS A 274 -13.58 6.03 -2.62
C HIS A 274 -13.92 6.99 -1.49
N ALA A 275 -14.99 7.78 -1.61
CA ALA A 275 -15.44 8.66 -0.53
C ALA A 275 -15.91 7.88 0.71
N ILE A 276 -16.57 6.74 0.51
CA ILE A 276 -16.94 5.81 1.58
C ILE A 276 -15.68 5.15 2.15
N GLY A 277 -14.75 4.73 1.29
CA GLY A 277 -13.44 4.21 1.65
C GLY A 277 -12.63 5.16 2.53
N GLU A 278 -12.66 6.46 2.23
CA GLU A 278 -12.02 7.52 3.04
C GLU A 278 -12.55 7.52 4.48
N ILE A 279 -13.87 7.40 4.65
CA ILE A 279 -14.52 7.34 5.98
C ILE A 279 -14.07 6.06 6.71
N TRP A 280 -14.03 4.92 6.02
CA TRP A 280 -13.57 3.65 6.59
C TRP A 280 -12.09 3.71 6.99
N ALA A 281 -11.22 4.19 6.10
CA ALA A 281 -9.79 4.38 6.35
C ALA A 281 -9.55 5.32 7.54
N THR A 282 -10.31 6.41 7.65
CA THR A 282 -10.24 7.32 8.80
C THR A 282 -10.55 6.59 10.12
N MET A 283 -11.60 5.75 10.14
CA MET A 283 -11.91 4.95 11.33
C MET A 283 -10.80 3.94 11.65
N LEU A 284 -10.20 3.32 10.63
CA LEU A 284 -9.08 2.40 10.82
C LEU A 284 -7.82 3.11 11.32
N ILE A 285 -7.54 4.33 10.89
CA ILE A 285 -6.42 5.14 11.39
C ILE A 285 -6.57 5.40 12.89
N GLU A 286 -7.78 5.66 13.38
CA GLU A 286 -8.03 5.83 14.82
C GLU A 286 -7.78 4.52 15.60
N VAL A 287 -8.16 3.37 15.04
CA VAL A 287 -7.86 2.06 15.62
C VAL A 287 -6.35 1.82 15.64
N TYR A 288 -5.66 2.08 14.53
CA TYR A 288 -4.21 1.97 14.42
C TYR A 288 -3.50 2.84 15.48
N ALA A 289 -3.87 4.13 15.57
CA ALA A 289 -3.30 5.04 16.55
C ALA A 289 -3.56 4.58 17.99
N ALA A 290 -4.76 4.07 18.28
CA ALA A 290 -5.09 3.54 19.60
C ALA A 290 -4.23 2.32 19.96
N LEU A 291 -4.03 1.39 19.02
CA LEU A 291 -3.19 0.21 19.21
C LEU A 291 -1.72 0.59 19.39
N VAL A 292 -1.19 1.49 18.57
CA VAL A 292 0.19 1.99 18.67
C VAL A 292 0.42 2.71 20.00
N ARG A 293 -0.53 3.53 20.46
CA ARG A 293 -0.44 4.16 21.80
C ARG A 293 -0.38 3.14 22.92
N LYS A 294 -1.11 2.04 22.79
CA LYS A 294 -1.22 1.02 23.83
C LYS A 294 -0.03 0.07 23.86
N TYR A 295 0.42 -0.38 22.70
CA TYR A 295 1.39 -1.46 22.56
C TYR A 295 2.74 -0.99 21.98
N GLY A 296 2.89 0.28 21.62
CA GLY A 296 4.08 0.83 20.98
C GLY A 296 4.06 0.65 19.45
N PHE A 297 5.10 1.17 18.80
CA PHE A 297 5.33 1.02 17.36
C PHE A 297 6.59 0.19 17.12
N SER A 298 6.49 -0.84 16.28
CA SER A 298 7.65 -1.58 15.78
C SER A 298 8.12 -1.01 14.45
N ALA A 299 9.42 -0.76 14.35
CA ALA A 299 10.07 -0.41 13.10
C ALA A 299 10.28 -1.62 12.17
N ASP A 300 10.25 -2.85 12.71
CA ASP A 300 10.40 -4.09 11.95
C ASP A 300 9.01 -4.69 11.67
N PHE A 301 8.24 -4.06 10.79
CA PHE A 301 6.90 -4.54 10.43
C PHE A 301 6.90 -5.86 9.65
N CYS A 302 8.07 -6.31 9.19
CA CYS A 302 8.28 -7.58 8.50
C CYS A 302 8.32 -8.78 9.45
N ASN A 303 8.42 -8.58 10.77
CA ASN A 303 8.34 -9.65 11.75
C ASN A 303 6.93 -9.67 12.39
N PRO A 304 6.04 -10.61 11.98
CA PRO A 304 4.65 -10.65 12.40
C PRO A 304 4.46 -11.20 13.82
N ASP A 305 5.50 -11.77 14.46
CA ASP A 305 5.40 -12.39 15.80
C ASP A 305 5.46 -11.36 16.94
N GLN A 306 5.65 -10.11 16.58
CA GLN A 306 5.71 -8.97 17.49
C GLN A 306 4.34 -8.61 18.07
N THR A 307 4.36 -7.87 19.18
CA THR A 307 3.15 -7.52 19.94
C THR A 307 2.84 -6.02 19.90
N GLU A 308 3.63 -5.26 19.17
CA GLU A 308 3.51 -3.83 18.97
C GLU A 308 2.24 -3.48 18.17
N GLY A 309 1.72 -2.28 18.39
CA GLY A 309 0.37 -1.91 17.98
C GLY A 309 0.15 -1.90 16.47
N ASN A 310 1.16 -1.56 15.68
CA ASN A 310 1.11 -1.63 14.22
C ASN A 310 1.07 -3.07 13.71
N ILE A 311 1.72 -4.01 14.41
CA ILE A 311 1.71 -5.44 14.10
C ILE A 311 0.36 -6.06 14.47
N VAL A 312 -0.12 -5.72 15.67
CA VAL A 312 -1.46 -6.10 16.14
C VAL A 312 -2.52 -5.59 15.16
N PHE A 313 -2.44 -4.33 14.74
CA PHE A 313 -3.37 -3.75 13.77
C PHE A 313 -3.41 -4.55 12.47
N LEU A 314 -2.26 -4.84 11.86
CA LEU A 314 -2.22 -5.60 10.61
C LEU A 314 -2.84 -7.00 10.76
N HIS A 315 -2.52 -7.73 11.83
CA HIS A 315 -3.16 -9.02 12.13
C HIS A 315 -4.68 -8.88 12.24
N LEU A 316 -5.17 -7.87 12.96
CA LEU A 316 -6.61 -7.67 13.16
C LEU A 316 -7.34 -7.39 11.84
N ILE A 317 -6.75 -6.57 10.96
CA ILE A 317 -7.36 -6.25 9.67
C ILE A 317 -7.37 -7.48 8.76
N VAL A 318 -6.23 -8.18 8.63
CA VAL A 318 -6.13 -9.35 7.74
C VAL A 318 -7.00 -10.50 8.23
N ASP A 319 -7.00 -10.80 9.53
CA ASP A 319 -7.83 -11.84 10.14
C ASP A 319 -9.34 -11.55 10.04
N ALA A 320 -9.74 -10.28 10.00
CA ALA A 320 -11.15 -9.90 9.92
C ALA A 320 -11.76 -10.19 8.54
N LEU A 321 -10.96 -10.18 7.48
CA LEU A 321 -11.43 -10.38 6.10
C LEU A 321 -12.14 -11.72 5.86
N PRO A 322 -11.62 -12.88 6.31
CA PRO A 322 -12.36 -14.14 6.20
C PRO A 322 -13.51 -14.27 7.19
N LEU A 323 -13.57 -13.44 8.24
CA LEU A 323 -14.62 -13.47 9.27
C LEU A 323 -15.85 -12.65 8.91
N GLN A 324 -15.69 -11.62 8.08
CA GLN A 324 -16.80 -10.77 7.67
C GLN A 324 -17.71 -11.48 6.64
N PRO A 325 -19.03 -11.20 6.64
CA PRO A 325 -19.94 -11.79 5.67
C PRO A 325 -19.67 -11.26 4.26
N CYS A 326 -20.18 -11.99 3.26
CA CYS A 326 -20.27 -11.51 1.89
C CYS A 326 -21.05 -10.17 1.84
N TYR A 327 -20.54 -9.19 1.07
CA TYR A 327 -21.10 -7.84 0.98
C TYR A 327 -21.23 -7.16 2.36
N PRO A 328 -20.12 -7.00 3.09
CA PRO A 328 -20.13 -6.47 4.44
C PRO A 328 -20.56 -5.00 4.45
N THR A 329 -21.25 -4.62 5.52
CA THR A 329 -21.45 -3.22 5.92
C THR A 329 -20.31 -2.79 6.86
N PHE A 330 -20.16 -1.49 7.12
CA PHE A 330 -19.23 -0.99 8.14
C PHE A 330 -19.43 -1.65 9.51
N VAL A 331 -20.68 -1.93 9.88
CA VAL A 331 -20.99 -2.55 11.19
C VAL A 331 -20.51 -4.00 11.23
N SER A 332 -20.79 -4.78 10.17
CA SER A 332 -20.33 -6.17 10.13
C SER A 332 -18.82 -6.29 9.98
N ALA A 333 -18.16 -5.37 9.25
CA ALA A 333 -16.71 -5.31 9.15
C ALA A 333 -16.06 -4.96 10.49
N ARG A 334 -16.60 -3.96 11.22
CA ARG A 334 -16.17 -3.63 12.59
C ARG A 334 -16.32 -4.84 13.52
N ASP A 335 -17.45 -5.53 13.46
CA ASP A 335 -17.70 -6.69 14.33
C ASP A 335 -16.74 -7.85 14.01
N ALA A 336 -16.35 -8.01 12.75
CA ALA A 336 -15.32 -8.96 12.33
C ALA A 336 -13.93 -8.61 12.89
N ILE A 337 -13.55 -7.32 12.93
CA ILE A 337 -12.29 -6.87 13.56
C ILE A 337 -12.29 -7.17 15.07
N ILE A 338 -13.40 -6.92 15.75
CA ILE A 338 -13.53 -7.24 17.19
C ILE A 338 -13.45 -8.76 17.40
N LEU A 339 -14.04 -9.56 16.50
CA LEU A 339 -13.96 -11.01 16.56
C LEU A 339 -12.54 -11.52 16.27
N ALA A 340 -11.80 -10.88 15.36
CA ALA A 340 -10.38 -11.19 15.12
C ALA A 340 -9.55 -10.98 16.40
N ASP A 341 -9.75 -9.87 17.12
CA ASP A 341 -9.09 -9.62 18.41
C ASP A 341 -9.48 -10.66 19.47
N GLN A 342 -10.76 -11.07 19.48
CA GLN A 342 -11.23 -12.14 20.35
C GLN A 342 -10.56 -13.50 20.05
N ASN A 343 -10.38 -13.83 18.78
CA ASN A 343 -9.82 -15.11 18.33
C ASN A 343 -8.31 -15.17 18.53
N ARG A 344 -7.57 -14.13 18.15
CA ARG A 344 -6.11 -14.11 18.20
C ARG A 344 -5.57 -13.68 19.57
N TYR A 345 -6.14 -12.62 20.14
CA TYR A 345 -5.61 -11.94 21.34
C TYR A 345 -6.56 -12.04 22.54
N GLN A 346 -7.56 -12.92 22.51
CA GLN A 346 -8.50 -13.15 23.60
C GLN A 346 -9.29 -11.88 24.02
N GLY A 347 -9.46 -10.93 23.11
CA GLY A 347 -10.24 -9.70 23.35
C GLY A 347 -9.45 -8.59 24.05
N ALA A 348 -8.11 -8.68 24.04
CA ALA A 348 -7.24 -7.75 24.75
C ALA A 348 -7.36 -6.29 24.28
N SER A 349 -7.81 -6.06 23.05
CA SER A 349 -7.85 -4.74 22.39
C SER A 349 -9.27 -4.26 22.08
N LYS A 350 -10.28 -4.87 22.71
CA LYS A 350 -11.69 -4.56 22.47
C LYS A 350 -12.14 -3.14 22.89
N CYS A 351 -11.56 -2.60 23.95
CA CYS A 351 -11.85 -1.26 24.49
C CYS A 351 -10.87 -0.25 23.94
#